data_AF-D6YAD5-F1
#
_entry.id   AF-D6YAD5-F1
#
_cell.length_a   1.000
_cell.length_b   1.000
_cell.length_c   1.000
_cell.angle_alpha   90.00
_cell.angle_beta   90.00
_cell.angle_gamma   90.00
#
_symmetry.space_group_name_H-M   'P 1'
#
loop_
_entity.id
_entity.type
_entity.pdbx_description
1 polymer ?
#
loop_
_entity_poly.entity_id
_entity_poly.type
_entity_poly.pdbx_seq_one_letter_code
_entity_poly.pdbx_strand_id
1 'polypeptide(L)'
;MASVRPAGLVLGLGIGGFIDGIVLHQLLGWHHMLSGWYPDDLRLNMIGDGAFHALCLVLVIAGVAMLSRAAPHRLGELFGWMITGWGLFNVVEGLVDHQILGVHHVRPGPHQLGYDIGFLVFGAALIVAGVLIARASAGRS
;
A
#
# COMPACT_ATOMS: atom_id res chain seq x y z
N MET A 1 -25.95 5.11 -8.47
CA MET A 1 -24.50 5.44 -8.48
C MET A 1 -23.78 4.48 -7.55
N ALA A 2 -22.53 4.10 -7.83
CA ALA A 2 -21.78 3.14 -7.02
C ALA A 2 -21.28 3.76 -5.71
N SER A 3 -21.07 2.97 -4.65
CA SER A 3 -20.43 3.44 -3.42
C SER A 3 -19.01 3.98 -3.68
N VAL A 4 -18.54 4.96 -2.90
CA VAL A 4 -17.15 5.46 -2.97
C VAL A 4 -16.13 4.47 -2.39
N ARG A 5 -16.58 3.50 -1.58
CA ARG A 5 -15.69 2.56 -0.88
C ARG A 5 -14.72 1.81 -1.80
N PRO A 6 -15.15 1.18 -2.90
CA PRO A 6 -14.23 0.47 -3.80
C PRO A 6 -13.19 1.42 -4.43
N ALA A 7 -13.60 2.63 -4.80
CA ALA A 7 -12.69 3.63 -5.35
C ALA A 7 -11.62 4.04 -4.33
N GLY A 8 -12.04 4.32 -3.09
CA GLY A 8 -11.12 4.67 -2.01
C GLY A 8 -10.13 3.55 -1.70
N LEU A 9 -10.60 2.30 -1.58
CA LEU A 9 -9.72 1.15 -1.32
C LEU A 9 -8.66 0.96 -2.42
N VAL A 10 -9.08 1.03 -3.69
CA VAL A 10 -8.16 0.84 -4.84
C VAL A 10 -7.16 1.99 -4.96
N LEU A 11 -7.61 3.24 -4.76
CA LEU A 11 -6.71 4.40 -4.67
C LEU A 11 -5.72 4.25 -3.52
N GLY A 12 -6.19 3.80 -2.36
CA GLY A 12 -5.36 3.56 -1.18
C GLY A 12 -4.28 2.52 -1.41
N LEU A 13 -4.62 1.39 -2.06
CA LEU A 13 -3.65 0.36 -2.44
C LEU A 13 -2.55 0.93 -3.34
N GLY A 14 -2.92 1.63 -4.41
CA GLY A 14 -1.97 2.19 -5.37
C GLY A 14 -1.08 3.29 -4.76
N ILE A 15 -1.67 4.22 -4.00
CA ILE A 15 -0.91 5.30 -3.34
C ILE A 15 -0.02 4.74 -2.23
N GLY A 16 -0.52 3.80 -1.43
CA GLY A 16 0.27 3.12 -0.41
C GLY A 16 1.50 2.43 -0.99
N GLY A 17 1.32 1.70 -2.09
CA GLY A 17 2.44 1.08 -2.82
C GLY A 17 3.41 2.09 -3.42
N PHE A 18 2.94 3.23 -3.94
CA PHE A 18 3.84 4.31 -4.34
C PHE A 18 4.64 4.88 -3.17
N ILE A 19 4.02 5.10 -2.02
CA ILE A 19 4.71 5.62 -0.84
C ILE A 19 5.80 4.64 -0.42
N ASP A 20 5.49 3.35 -0.40
CA ASP A 20 6.45 2.30 -0.11
C ASP A 20 7.62 2.26 -1.10
N GLY A 21 7.33 2.16 -2.40
CA GLY A 21 8.35 2.09 -3.45
C GLY A 21 9.19 3.37 -3.56
N ILE A 22 8.60 4.55 -3.35
CA ILE A 22 9.37 5.81 -3.37
C ILE A 22 10.20 5.94 -2.08
N VAL A 23 9.57 5.78 -0.92
CA VAL A 23 10.24 6.07 0.35
C VAL A 23 11.20 4.96 0.73
N LEU A 24 10.75 3.71 0.77
CA LEU A 24 11.56 2.59 1.25
C LEU A 24 12.54 2.10 0.17
N HIS A 25 12.11 1.98 -1.10
CA HIS A 25 13.02 1.49 -2.14
C HIS A 25 13.98 2.55 -2.68
N GLN A 26 13.50 3.77 -2.91
CA GLN A 26 14.29 4.77 -3.67
C GLN A 26 14.97 5.80 -2.78
N LEU A 27 14.24 6.40 -1.82
CA LEU A 27 14.79 7.46 -0.96
C LEU A 27 15.66 6.90 0.14
N LEU A 28 15.19 5.87 0.83
CA LEU A 28 15.92 5.22 1.92
C LEU A 28 16.83 4.09 1.43
N GLY A 29 16.50 3.47 0.30
CA GLY A 29 17.26 2.34 -0.23
C GLY A 29 17.33 1.17 0.74
N TRP A 30 16.28 0.96 1.54
CA TRP A 30 16.29 -0.12 2.54
C TRP A 30 16.13 -1.48 1.90
N HIS A 31 15.30 -1.58 0.87
CA HIS A 31 15.11 -2.80 0.09
C HIS A 31 14.66 -2.46 -1.33
N HIS A 32 14.83 -3.39 -2.24
CA HIS A 32 14.22 -3.33 -3.57
C HIS A 32 13.29 -4.53 -3.73
N MET A 33 12.39 -4.47 -4.71
CA MET A 33 11.34 -5.46 -4.93
C MET A 33 11.87 -6.91 -4.97
N LEU A 34 13.09 -7.13 -5.48
CA LEU A 34 13.68 -8.46 -5.65
C LEU A 34 14.92 -8.71 -4.78
N SER A 35 15.19 -7.84 -3.82
CA SER A 35 16.48 -7.78 -3.11
C SER A 35 16.75 -8.96 -2.17
N GLY A 36 15.72 -9.67 -1.73
CA GLY A 36 15.87 -10.92 -0.97
C GLY A 36 16.31 -12.10 -1.84
N TRP A 37 15.88 -12.14 -3.10
CA TRP A 37 16.25 -13.21 -4.04
C TRP A 37 17.51 -12.89 -4.85
N TYR A 38 17.74 -11.62 -5.16
CA TYR A 38 18.83 -11.15 -6.01
C TYR A 38 19.52 -9.91 -5.39
N PRO A 39 20.22 -10.05 -4.26
CA PRO A 39 20.77 -8.93 -3.49
C PRO A 39 21.82 -8.11 -4.26
N ASP A 40 22.58 -8.75 -5.16
CA ASP A 40 23.69 -8.11 -5.88
C ASP A 40 23.32 -7.64 -7.30
N ASP A 41 22.09 -7.89 -7.78
CA ASP A 41 21.64 -7.52 -9.14
C ASP A 41 20.79 -6.23 -9.11
N LEU A 42 21.47 -5.08 -9.08
CA LEU A 42 20.81 -3.78 -9.06
C LEU A 42 19.95 -3.51 -10.30
N ARG A 43 20.32 -4.05 -11.46
CA ARG A 43 19.55 -3.86 -12.69
C ARG A 43 18.22 -4.58 -12.61
N LEU A 44 18.23 -5.84 -12.15
CA LEU A 44 17.01 -6.62 -11.98
C LEU A 44 16.12 -6.01 -10.90
N ASN A 45 16.70 -5.54 -9.79
CA ASN A 45 15.97 -4.81 -8.75
C ASN A 45 15.32 -3.53 -9.26
N MET A 46 16.02 -2.73 -10.07
CA MET A 46 15.47 -1.51 -10.67
C MET A 46 14.29 -1.83 -11.62
N ILE A 47 14.36 -2.95 -12.35
CA ILE A 47 13.24 -3.43 -13.18
C ILE A 47 12.07 -3.87 -12.29
N GLY A 48 12.34 -4.60 -11.21
CA GLY A 48 11.33 -5.01 -10.23
C GLY A 48 10.60 -3.82 -9.61
N ASP A 49 11.35 -2.81 -9.16
CA ASP A 49 10.79 -1.56 -8.63
C ASP A 49 9.97 -0.81 -9.70
N GLY A 50 10.44 -0.77 -10.94
CA GLY A 50 9.69 -0.16 -12.04
C GLY A 50 8.38 -0.88 -12.34
N ALA A 51 8.39 -2.21 -12.36
CA ALA A 51 7.20 -3.03 -12.55
C ALA A 51 6.19 -2.86 -11.40
N PHE A 52 6.69 -2.78 -10.17
CA PHE A 52 5.89 -2.48 -8.98
C PHE A 52 5.19 -1.11 -9.08
N HIS A 53 5.94 -0.06 -9.44
CA HIS A 53 5.36 1.26 -9.64
C HIS A 53 4.36 1.31 -10.80
N ALA A 54 4.59 0.54 -11.87
CA ALA A 54 3.64 0.43 -12.97
C ALA A 54 2.32 -0.20 -12.50
N LEU A 55 2.36 -1.25 -11.65
CA LEU A 55 1.17 -1.81 -11.02
C LEU A 55 0.46 -0.77 -10.13
N CYS A 56 1.21 -0.04 -9.31
CA CYS A 56 0.66 1.04 -8.48
C CYS A 56 -0.04 2.10 -9.33
N LEU A 57 0.54 2.49 -10.48
CA LEU A 57 -0.06 3.43 -11.41
C LEU A 57 -1.38 2.91 -11.98
N VAL A 58 -1.43 1.64 -12.38
CA VAL A 58 -2.67 0.99 -12.86
C VAL A 58 -3.75 1.02 -11.79
N LEU A 59 -3.40 0.72 -10.53
CA LEU A 59 -4.33 0.79 -9.40
C LEU A 59 -4.84 2.23 -9.18
N VAL A 60 -3.96 3.23 -9.23
CA VAL A 60 -4.37 4.64 -9.11
C VAL A 60 -5.32 5.03 -10.23
N ILE A 61 -5.01 4.71 -11.50
CA ILE A 61 -5.88 5.01 -12.65
C ILE A 61 -7.23 4.33 -12.49
N ALA A 62 -7.26 3.05 -12.12
CA ALA A 62 -8.49 2.31 -11.87
C ALA A 62 -9.31 2.94 -10.74
N GLY A 63 -8.65 3.32 -9.64
CA GLY A 63 -9.27 4.00 -8.51
C GLY A 63 -9.88 5.36 -8.88
N VAL A 64 -9.19 6.17 -9.70
CA VAL A 64 -9.73 7.43 -10.24
C VAL A 64 -10.93 7.17 -11.15
N ALA A 65 -10.86 6.16 -12.03
CA ALA A 65 -11.97 5.79 -12.91
C ALA A 65 -13.20 5.29 -12.13
N MET A 66 -12.99 4.61 -11.01
CA MET A 66 -14.06 4.20 -10.10
C MET A 66 -14.64 5.41 -9.35
N LEU A 67 -13.77 6.32 -8.89
CA LEU A 67 -14.17 7.54 -8.18
C LEU A 67 -15.04 8.45 -9.06
N SER A 68 -14.72 8.59 -10.35
CA SER A 68 -15.51 9.40 -11.29
C SER A 68 -16.95 8.90 -11.51
N ARG A 69 -17.23 7.65 -11.13
CA ARG A 69 -18.56 7.01 -11.24
C ARG A 69 -19.25 6.84 -9.87
N ALA A 70 -18.60 7.27 -8.80
CA ALA A 70 -19.12 7.13 -7.45
C ALA A 70 -20.29 8.08 -7.18
N ALA A 71 -21.19 7.68 -6.30
CA ALA A 71 -22.24 8.54 -5.76
C ALA A 71 -21.62 9.73 -5.00
N PRO A 72 -22.39 10.82 -4.80
CA PRO A 72 -21.98 11.87 -3.88
C PRO A 72 -21.55 11.28 -2.54
N HIS A 73 -20.40 11.71 -2.07
CA HIS A 73 -19.75 11.20 -0.87
C HIS A 73 -19.08 12.34 -0.14
N ARG A 74 -18.76 12.12 1.13
CA ARG A 74 -17.95 13.05 1.90
C ARG A 74 -16.48 12.77 1.67
N LEU A 75 -15.65 13.82 1.63
CA LEU A 75 -14.20 13.68 1.54
C LEU A 75 -13.66 12.76 2.65
N GLY A 76 -14.14 12.91 3.89
CA GLY A 76 -13.74 12.04 5.00
C GLY A 76 -14.07 10.56 4.78
N GLU A 77 -15.13 10.23 4.04
CA GLU A 77 -15.45 8.85 3.69
C GLU A 77 -14.43 8.29 2.70
N LEU A 78 -14.13 9.04 1.63
CA LEU A 78 -13.12 8.68 0.63
C LEU A 78 -11.75 8.49 1.30
N PHE A 79 -11.29 9.47 2.09
CA PHE A 79 -10.01 9.42 2.79
C PHE A 79 -9.92 8.22 3.74
N GLY A 80 -10.97 7.92 4.49
CA GLY A 80 -10.98 6.73 5.36
C GLY A 80 -10.79 5.43 4.58
N TRP A 81 -11.45 5.30 3.41
CA TRP A 81 -11.25 4.14 2.54
C TRP A 81 -9.87 4.11 1.86
N MET A 82 -9.28 5.26 1.53
CA MET A 82 -7.89 5.33 1.03
C MET A 82 -6.88 4.89 2.08
N ILE A 83 -7.02 5.35 3.33
CA ILE A 83 -6.18 4.89 4.45
C ILE A 83 -6.34 3.38 4.66
N THR A 84 -7.57 2.88 4.57
CA THR A 84 -7.83 1.43 4.65
C THR A 84 -7.14 0.66 3.52
N GLY A 85 -7.19 1.18 2.29
CA GLY A 85 -6.53 0.58 1.13
C GLY A 85 -5.00 0.53 1.29
N TRP A 86 -4.39 1.60 1.82
CA TRP A 86 -2.96 1.59 2.14
C TRP A 86 -2.64 0.54 3.21
N GLY A 87 -3.41 0.50 4.30
CA GLY A 87 -3.20 -0.51 5.33
C GLY A 87 -3.32 -1.95 4.79
N LEU A 88 -4.26 -2.20 3.87
CA LEU A 88 -4.38 -3.49 3.18
C LEU A 88 -3.15 -3.81 2.33
N PHE A 89 -2.61 -2.83 1.61
CA PHE A 89 -1.35 -2.99 0.88
C PHE A 89 -0.26 -3.46 1.83
N ASN A 90 0.00 -2.74 2.93
CA ASN A 90 1.04 -3.11 3.90
C ASN A 90 0.86 -4.51 4.48
N VAL A 91 -0.37 -4.90 4.82
CA VAL A 91 -0.61 -6.23 5.41
C VAL A 91 -0.40 -7.35 4.37
N VAL A 92 -0.89 -7.16 3.14
CA VAL A 92 -0.76 -8.16 2.09
C VAL A 92 0.68 -8.29 1.64
N GLU A 93 1.32 -7.16 1.33
CA GLU A 93 2.72 -7.07 0.92
C GLU A 93 3.62 -7.65 2.02
N GLY A 94 3.53 -7.15 3.26
CA GLY A 94 4.40 -7.64 4.32
C GLY A 94 4.20 -9.12 4.66
N LEU A 95 2.98 -9.65 4.54
CA LEU A 95 2.73 -11.07 4.79
C LEU A 95 3.24 -11.95 3.64
N VAL A 96 2.90 -11.60 2.40
CA VAL A 96 3.22 -12.42 1.24
C VAL A 96 4.69 -12.27 0.89
N ASP A 97 5.17 -11.05 0.73
CA ASP A 97 6.48 -10.76 0.17
C ASP A 97 7.58 -10.91 1.23
N HIS A 98 7.36 -10.46 2.47
CA HIS A 98 8.40 -10.56 3.52
C HIS A 98 8.38 -11.90 4.26
N GLN A 99 7.20 -12.41 4.65
CA GLN A 99 7.13 -13.60 5.50
C GLN A 99 7.01 -14.92 4.72
N ILE A 100 6.17 -14.97 3.68
CA ILE A 100 5.91 -16.22 2.94
C ILE A 100 6.97 -16.44 1.86
N LEU A 101 7.20 -15.43 1.01
CA LEU A 101 8.08 -15.53 -0.14
C LEU A 101 9.53 -15.15 0.17
N GLY A 102 9.74 -14.25 1.13
CA GLY A 102 11.06 -13.68 1.44
C GLY A 102 11.69 -12.99 0.23
N VAL A 103 10.88 -12.40 -0.65
CA VAL A 103 11.35 -11.76 -1.89
C VAL A 103 12.11 -10.47 -1.60
N HIS A 104 11.78 -9.81 -0.48
CA HIS A 104 12.55 -8.78 0.19
C HIS A 104 12.05 -8.64 1.63
N HIS A 105 12.71 -7.82 2.45
CA HIS A 105 12.29 -7.50 3.80
C HIS A 105 12.31 -5.98 3.98
N VAL A 106 11.49 -5.43 4.89
CA VAL A 106 11.35 -3.97 5.08
C VAL A 106 12.70 -3.28 5.27
N ARG A 107 13.57 -3.89 6.07
CA ARG A 107 14.95 -3.44 6.26
C ARG A 107 15.85 -4.64 6.56
N PRO A 108 16.61 -5.14 5.56
CA PRO A 108 17.57 -6.21 5.76
C PRO A 108 18.64 -5.85 6.79
N GLY A 109 19.11 -6.86 7.52
CA GLY A 109 20.15 -6.72 8.53
C GLY A 109 19.63 -6.81 9.97
N PRO A 110 20.27 -6.14 10.94
CA PRO A 110 19.89 -6.24 12.34
C PRO A 110 18.42 -5.87 12.58
N HIS A 111 17.71 -6.70 13.34
CA HIS A 111 16.31 -6.51 13.71
C HIS A 111 15.30 -6.58 12.55
N GLN A 112 15.65 -7.18 11.41
CA GLN A 112 14.77 -7.34 10.24
C GLN A 112 13.35 -7.80 10.60
N LEU A 113 13.21 -8.88 11.38
CA LEU A 113 11.91 -9.37 11.82
C LEU A 113 11.10 -8.32 12.59
N GLY A 114 11.77 -7.47 13.37
CA GLY A 114 11.13 -6.37 14.09
C GLY A 114 10.58 -5.29 13.14
N TYR A 115 11.30 -4.99 12.05
CA TYR A 115 10.82 -4.08 11.01
C TYR A 115 9.62 -4.66 10.25
N ASP A 116 9.68 -5.94 9.86
CA ASP A 116 8.58 -6.60 9.17
C ASP A 116 7.31 -6.66 10.04
N ILE A 117 7.45 -7.04 11.31
CA ILE A 117 6.32 -7.02 12.27
C ILE A 117 5.80 -5.60 12.45
N GLY A 118 6.68 -4.60 12.57
CA GLY A 118 6.30 -3.19 12.69
C GLY A 118 5.48 -2.72 11.50
N PHE A 119 5.85 -3.13 10.29
CA PHE A 119 5.15 -2.81 9.05
C PHE A 119 3.75 -3.43 8.99
N LEU A 120 3.61 -4.70 9.40
CA LEU A 120 2.31 -5.38 9.52
C LEU A 120 1.41 -4.71 10.56
N VAL A 121 1.95 -4.39 11.75
CA VAL A 121 1.21 -3.70 12.82
C VAL A 121 0.75 -2.32 12.36
N PHE A 122 1.62 -1.58 11.67
CA PHE A 122 1.27 -0.29 11.09
C PHE A 122 0.15 -0.42 10.05
N GLY A 123 0.23 -1.40 9.15
CA GLY A 123 -0.82 -1.70 8.18
C GLY A 123 -2.17 -2.02 8.85
N ALA A 124 -2.17 -2.87 9.87
CA ALA A 124 -3.37 -3.18 10.65
C ALA A 124 -3.96 -1.95 11.35
N ALA A 125 -3.11 -1.08 11.91
CA ALA A 125 -3.53 0.18 12.53
C ALA A 125 -4.17 1.14 11.49
N LEU A 126 -3.60 1.25 10.29
CA LEU A 126 -4.18 2.02 9.19
C LEU A 126 -5.55 1.47 8.78
N ILE A 127 -5.72 0.16 8.67
CA ILE A 127 -7.02 -0.47 8.37
C ILE A 127 -8.07 -0.06 9.41
N VAL A 128 -7.76 -0.22 10.70
CA VAL A 128 -8.69 0.13 11.78
C VAL A 128 -9.04 1.61 11.75
N ALA A 129 -8.04 2.49 11.70
CA ALA A 129 -8.25 3.93 11.67
C ALA A 129 -9.06 4.37 10.44
N GLY A 130 -8.72 3.87 9.25
CA GLY A 130 -9.40 4.17 8.01
C GLY A 130 -10.87 3.78 8.02
N VAL A 131 -11.20 2.59 8.52
CA VAL A 131 -12.59 2.11 8.67
C VAL A 131 -13.39 2.99 9.63
N LEU A 132 -12.80 3.37 10.77
CA LEU A 132 -13.45 4.25 11.74
C LEU A 132 -13.74 5.64 11.14
N ILE A 133 -12.76 6.23 10.45
CA ILE A 133 -12.90 7.53 9.77
C ILE A 133 -13.99 7.48 8.70
N ALA A 134 -13.99 6.42 7.88
CA ALA A 134 -14.96 6.27 6.81
C ALA A 134 -16.39 6.16 7.34
N ARG A 135 -16.61 5.31 8.35
CA ARG A 135 -17.92 5.09 8.98
C ARG A 135 -18.43 6.33 9.71
N ALA A 136 -17.57 7.00 10.47
CA ALA A 136 -17.94 8.24 11.16
C ALA A 136 -18.33 9.36 10.19
N SER A 137 -17.76 9.37 8.99
CA SER A 137 -18.09 10.35 7.96
C SER A 137 -19.39 10.06 7.23
N ALA A 138 -19.71 8.78 7.02
CA ALA A 138 -20.96 8.35 6.38
C ALA A 138 -22.20 8.58 7.26
N GLY A 139 -22.07 8.44 8.60
CA GLY A 139 -23.19 8.53 9.54
C GLY A 139 -23.65 9.94 9.96
N ARG A 140 -23.01 11.02 9.49
CA ARG A 140 -23.37 12.41 9.82
C ARG A 140 -24.43 13.01 8.87
N SER A 141 -25.40 12.21 8.44
CA SER A 141 -26.51 12.63 7.58
C SER A 141 -27.52 13.51 8.32
#